data_AF-I9L842-F1
#
_entry.id   AF-I9L842-F1
#
_cell.length_a   1.000
_cell.length_b   1.000
_cell.length_c   1.000
_cell.angle_alpha   90.00
_cell.angle_beta   90.00
_cell.angle_gamma   90.00
#
_symmetry.space_group_name_H-M   'P 1'
#
loop_
_entity.id
_entity.type
_entity.pdbx_description
1 polymer ?
#
loop_
_entity_poly.entity_id
_entity_poly.type
_entity_poly.pdbx_seq_one_letter_code
_entity_poly.pdbx_strand_id
1 'polypeptide(L)'
;MIEINDYRLELAKTFDVDYTINSMKEDLIEAVKRITDGKGADKVISANPSTACASTKYLTHVLPLSKINEGIQLTKSGEAIKVVLLPNE
;
A
#
# COMPACT_ATOMS: atom_id res chain seq x y z
N MET A 1 -2.06 10.18 -5.06
CA MET A 1 -2.13 8.76 -5.46
C MET A 1 -0.75 8.23 -5.82
N ILE A 2 -0.41 7.03 -5.37
CA ILE A 2 0.84 6.34 -5.72
C ILE A 2 0.47 5.12 -6.57
N GLU A 3 0.98 5.04 -7.79
CA GLU A 3 0.63 4.01 -8.77
C GLU A 3 1.73 3.88 -9.84
N ILE A 4 1.94 2.69 -10.38
CA ILE A 4 2.99 2.44 -11.38
C ILE A 4 2.54 2.74 -12.81
N ASN A 5 1.23 2.77 -13.04
CA ASN A 5 0.61 3.03 -14.33
C ASN A 5 0.23 4.51 -14.49
N ASP A 6 0.92 5.23 -15.38
CA ASP A 6 0.67 6.66 -15.61
C ASP A 6 -0.75 6.98 -16.09
N TYR A 7 -1.39 6.11 -16.88
CA TYR A 7 -2.77 6.34 -17.33
C TYR A 7 -3.73 6.43 -16.15
N ARG A 8 -3.53 5.58 -15.13
CA ARG A 8 -4.33 5.63 -13.89
C ARG A 8 -4.04 6.89 -13.07
N LEU A 9 -2.81 7.40 -13.11
CA LEU A 9 -2.46 8.67 -12.46
C LEU A 9 -3.13 9.86 -13.16
N GLU A 10 -3.15 9.89 -14.49
CA GLU A 10 -3.87 10.94 -15.23
C GLU A 10 -5.38 10.90 -14.96
N LEU A 11 -5.98 9.71 -14.89
CA LEU A 11 -7.36 9.57 -14.45
C LEU A 11 -7.55 10.04 -12.99
N ALA A 12 -6.61 9.75 -12.09
CA ALA A 12 -6.70 10.20 -10.70
C ALA A 12 -6.76 11.73 -10.58
N LYS A 13 -6.06 12.46 -11.46
CA LYS A 13 -6.12 13.93 -11.49
C LYS A 13 -7.53 14.47 -11.77
N THR A 14 -8.40 13.72 -12.44
CA THR A 14 -9.80 14.15 -12.64
C THR A 14 -10.63 14.12 -11.35
N PHE A 15 -10.11 13.51 -10.29
CA PHE A 15 -10.73 13.46 -8.96
C PHE A 15 -10.11 14.46 -7.97
N ASP A 16 -9.42 15.50 -8.47
CA ASP A 16 -8.87 16.60 -7.65
C ASP A 16 -7.85 16.14 -6.59
N VAL A 17 -7.01 15.17 -6.95
CA VAL A 17 -5.91 14.72 -6.08
C VAL A 17 -4.76 15.74 -6.11
N ASP A 18 -4.26 16.16 -4.94
CA ASP A 18 -3.19 17.17 -4.85
C ASP A 18 -1.87 16.71 -5.47
N TYR A 19 -1.52 15.44 -5.26
CA TYR A 19 -0.25 14.87 -5.70
C TYR A 19 -0.42 13.46 -6.27
N THR A 20 0.27 13.18 -7.36
CA THR A 20 0.41 11.85 -7.97
C THR A 20 1.89 11.48 -8.09
N ILE A 21 2.25 10.25 -7.71
CA ILE A 21 3.63 9.74 -7.75
C ILE A 21 3.65 8.42 -8.52
N ASN A 22 4.58 8.30 -9.49
CA ASN A 22 4.89 7.03 -10.12
C ASN A 22 6.15 6.41 -9.49
N SER A 23 5.96 5.37 -8.67
CA SER A 23 7.04 4.73 -7.92
C SER A 23 8.01 3.89 -8.79
N MET A 24 7.75 3.75 -10.09
CA MET A 24 8.73 3.16 -11.04
C MET A 24 9.67 4.22 -11.63
N LYS A 25 9.35 5.50 -11.50
CA LYS A 25 10.10 6.61 -12.11
C LYS A 25 10.88 7.44 -11.10
N GLU A 26 10.45 7.48 -9.85
CA GLU A 26 11.13 8.17 -8.77
C GLU A 26 11.08 7.38 -7.47
N ASP A 27 11.99 7.69 -6.54
CA ASP A 27 11.98 7.09 -5.21
C ASP A 27 10.75 7.55 -4.42
N LEU A 28 9.94 6.56 -4.00
CA LEU A 28 8.67 6.83 -3.34
C LEU A 28 8.85 7.48 -1.96
N ILE A 29 9.85 7.06 -1.18
CA ILE A 29 10.03 7.52 0.20
C ILE A 29 10.44 8.99 0.18
N GLU A 30 11.39 9.34 -0.68
CA GLU A 30 11.86 10.71 -0.83
C GLU A 30 10.79 11.61 -1.44
N ALA A 31 10.01 11.12 -2.40
CA ALA A 31 8.87 11.87 -2.95
C ALA A 31 7.81 12.18 -1.88
N VAL A 32 7.44 11.19 -1.05
CA VAL A 32 6.48 11.40 0.05
C VAL A 32 7.01 12.36 1.10
N LYS A 33 8.26 12.20 1.54
CA LYS A 33 8.89 13.14 2.48
C LYS A 33 8.90 14.56 1.94
N ARG A 34 9.23 14.74 0.65
CA ARG A 34 9.27 16.05 0.00
C ARG A 34 7.93 16.77 0.05
N ILE A 35 6.81 16.07 -0.16
CA ILE A 35 5.46 16.66 -0.14
C ILE A 35 4.83 16.74 1.27
N THR A 36 5.50 16.21 2.29
CA THR A 36 5.00 16.16 3.68
C THR A 36 5.97 16.82 4.67
N ASP A 37 6.85 17.70 4.21
CA ASP A 37 7.87 18.38 5.04
C ASP A 37 8.71 17.40 5.89
N GLY A 38 9.04 16.25 5.30
CA GLY A 38 9.83 15.20 5.93
C GLY A 38 9.08 14.30 6.93
N LYS A 39 7.78 14.54 7.18
CA LYS A 39 7.01 13.82 8.21
C LYS A 39 6.51 12.45 7.75
N GLY A 40 6.21 12.30 6.46
CA GLY A 40 5.46 11.15 5.95
C GLY A 40 3.95 11.33 6.09
N ALA A 41 3.18 10.33 5.65
CA ALA A 41 1.72 10.37 5.69
C ALA A 41 1.19 9.97 7.08
N ASP A 42 0.23 10.72 7.62
CA ASP A 42 -0.50 10.34 8.84
C ASP A 42 -1.36 9.09 8.67
N LYS A 43 -1.90 8.89 7.45
CA LYS A 43 -2.77 7.78 7.09
C LYS A 43 -2.40 7.26 5.71
N VAL A 44 -2.38 5.94 5.56
CA VAL A 44 -2.08 5.26 4.29
C VAL A 44 -3.19 4.27 3.98
N ILE A 45 -3.76 4.37 2.78
CA ILE A 45 -4.75 3.42 2.27
C ILE A 45 -4.08 2.58 1.18
N SER A 46 -3.88 1.29 1.45
CA SER A 46 -3.40 0.33 0.44
C SER A 46 -4.61 -0.31 -0.24
N ALA A 47 -5.02 0.24 -1.38
CA ALA A 47 -6.12 -0.26 -2.20
C ALA A 47 -5.63 -1.04 -3.44
N ASN A 48 -4.51 -1.76 -3.32
CA ASN A 48 -4.01 -2.64 -4.37
C ASN A 48 -3.86 -4.07 -3.83
N PRO A 49 -4.16 -5.10 -4.65
CA PRO A 49 -4.02 -6.49 -4.26
C PRO A 49 -2.56 -6.98 -4.29
N SER A 50 -1.63 -6.13 -4.71
CA SER A 50 -0.23 -6.51 -4.86
C SER A 50 0.48 -6.57 -3.50
N THR A 51 1.20 -7.65 -3.30
CA THR A 51 2.13 -7.84 -2.18
C THR A 51 3.44 -7.09 -2.41
N ALA A 52 3.75 -6.76 -3.68
CA ALA A 52 4.97 -6.07 -4.08
C ALA A 52 4.89 -4.54 -3.92
N CYS A 53 3.71 -3.97 -3.66
CA CYS A 53 3.58 -2.53 -3.44
C CYS A 53 4.31 -2.13 -2.15
N ALA A 54 5.21 -1.14 -2.26
CA ALA A 54 6.22 -0.55 -1.37
C ALA A 54 5.81 -0.16 0.07
N SER A 55 4.93 -0.97 0.66
CA SER A 55 4.36 -0.88 1.98
C SER A 55 4.86 -2.03 2.85
N THR A 56 6.09 -2.52 2.62
CA THR A 56 6.71 -3.56 3.44
C THR A 56 6.75 -3.18 4.92
N LYS A 57 6.76 -1.87 5.23
CA LYS A 57 6.59 -1.36 6.61
C LYS A 57 5.21 -1.57 7.24
N TYR A 58 4.17 -1.77 6.43
CA TYR A 58 2.79 -1.97 6.87
C TYR A 58 2.31 -3.41 6.64
N LEU A 59 3.17 -4.27 6.08
CA LEU A 59 2.95 -5.70 5.95
C LEU A 59 3.20 -6.36 7.32
N THR A 60 2.17 -6.35 8.17
CA THR A 60 2.29 -6.88 9.53
C THR A 60 2.35 -8.41 9.56
N HIS A 61 1.65 -9.09 8.64
CA HIS A 61 1.49 -10.54 8.68
C HIS A 61 1.48 -11.15 7.27
N VAL A 62 2.30 -12.19 7.09
CA VAL A 62 2.28 -13.10 5.93
C VAL A 62 2.00 -14.50 6.47
N LEU A 63 0.99 -15.17 5.94
CA LEU A 63 0.56 -16.50 6.37
C LEU A 63 0.40 -17.42 5.14
N PRO A 64 0.54 -18.74 5.28
CA PRO A 64 0.14 -19.68 4.23
C PRO A 64 -1.38 -19.62 4.03
N LEU A 65 -1.86 -19.88 2.81
CA LEU A 65 -3.28 -19.85 2.46
C LEU A 65 -4.11 -20.84 3.29
N SER A 66 -3.50 -21.94 3.73
CA SER A 66 -4.11 -22.90 4.66
C SER A 66 -4.59 -22.26 5.97
N LYS A 67 -4.02 -21.11 6.36
CA LYS A 67 -4.37 -20.33 7.55
C LYS A 67 -5.32 -19.16 7.27
N ILE A 68 -6.12 -19.20 6.19
CA ILE A 68 -7.05 -18.12 5.82
C ILE A 68 -7.96 -17.67 6.97
N ASN A 69 -8.45 -18.60 7.80
CA ASN A 69 -9.31 -18.27 8.94
C ASN A 69 -8.58 -17.44 10.00
N GLU A 70 -7.31 -17.72 10.26
CA GLU A 70 -6.45 -16.94 11.18
C GLU A 70 -6.25 -15.52 10.63
N GLY A 71 -5.94 -15.39 9.34
CA GLY A 71 -5.79 -14.10 8.67
C GLY A 71 -7.04 -13.21 8.75
N ILE A 72 -8.23 -13.82 8.61
CA ILE A 72 -9.51 -13.12 8.77
C ILE A 72 -9.68 -12.62 10.21
N GLN A 73 -9.34 -13.42 11.23
CA GLN A 73 -9.46 -13.00 12.62
C GLN A 73 -8.53 -11.84 12.98
N LEU A 74 -7.27 -11.89 12.54
CA LEU A 74 -6.30 -10.81 12.75
C LEU A 74 -6.78 -9.48 12.16
N THR A 75 -7.47 -9.53 11.01
CA THR A 75 -8.05 -8.34 10.38
C THR A 75 -9.26 -7.83 11.18
N LYS A 76 -10.10 -8.74 11.70
CA LYS A 76 -11.28 -8.39 12.51
C LYS A 76 -10.92 -7.83 13.89
N SER A 77 -9.85 -8.32 14.51
CA SER A 77 -9.42 -7.85 15.83
C SER A 77 -8.66 -6.52 15.78
N GLY A 78 -8.25 -6.06 14.60
CA GLY A 78 -7.42 -4.88 14.42
C GLY A 78 -5.94 -5.10 14.74
N GLU A 79 -5.54 -6.35 15.01
CA GLU A 79 -4.13 -6.73 15.25
C GLU A 79 -3.31 -6.76 13.95
N ALA A 80 -3.97 -6.85 12.79
CA ALA A 80 -3.31 -6.72 11.50
C ALA A 80 -3.81 -5.50 10.71
N ILE A 81 -2.86 -4.73 10.18
CA ILE A 81 -3.10 -3.64 9.23
C ILE A 81 -3.25 -4.21 7.82
N LYS A 82 -2.43 -5.22 7.50
CA LYS A 82 -2.46 -5.96 6.23
C LYS A 82 -2.04 -7.40 6.48
N VAL A 83 -2.84 -8.34 5.97
CA VAL A 83 -2.55 -9.78 5.95
C VAL A 83 -2.38 -10.21 4.49
N VAL A 84 -1.30 -10.94 4.21
CA VAL A 84 -1.06 -11.57 2.90
C VAL A 84 -1.08 -13.09 3.06
N LEU A 85 -1.84 -13.77 2.20
CA LEU A 85 -1.94 -15.22 2.18
C LEU A 85 -1.19 -15.79 0.96
N LEU A 86 -0.22 -16.68 1.19
CA LEU A 86 0.58 -17.31 0.15
C LEU A 86 0.07 -18.74 -0.16
N PRO A 87 -0.35 -19.06 -1.41
CA PRO A 87 -0.96 -20.35 -1.75
C PRO A 87 -0.06 -21.59 -1.65
N ASN A 88 1.27 -21.40 -1.71
CA ASN A 88 2.24 -22.48 -1.94
C ASN A 88 3.28 -22.63 -0.82
N GLU A 89 2.94 -22.20 0.41
CA GLU A 89 3.71 -22.49 1.63
C GLU A 89 2.97 -23.50 2.53
#